data_AF-A0AAJ7N7S2-F1
#
_entry.id   AF-A0AAJ7N7S2-F1
#
_cell.length_a   1.000
_cell.length_b   1.000
_cell.length_c   1.000
_cell.angle_alpha   90.00
_cell.angle_beta   90.00
_cell.angle_gamma   90.00
#
_symmetry.space_group_name_H-M   'P 1'
#
loop_
_entity.id
_entity.type
_entity.pdbx_description
1 polymer ?
#
loop_
_entity_poly.entity_id
_entity_poly.type
_entity_poly.pdbx_seq_one_letter_code
_entity_poly.pdbx_strand_id
1 'polypeptide(L)'
;MPTSKKSKDIIFPRWNIKSHNEDLCVAASIADAWRRSRTQSTPFYKKIRDINKSLVNICNISMRSSTSISRLPPQAWWSTEIKALRVQCQKSRRIWQRLKKKLYRNRVTPEVVISSEKDYRNIKKKLKLAINNAKNKQWQIILNGIDDDPWGRPYKWATKKDKFSGTPLTEHINSDLLQRILDNLFPFPPIQKLKIGTFGWSDEWSVTDREVESAVKNMMKKNSAPGLSG
;
A
#
# COMPACT_ATOMS: atom_id res chain seq x y z
N MET A 1 -12.41 -23.69 27.90
CA MET A 1 -13.03 -23.22 26.63
C MET A 1 -12.11 -22.19 25.99
N PRO A 2 -11.30 -22.55 24.98
CA PRO A 2 -10.50 -21.56 24.27
C PRO A 2 -11.43 -20.70 23.42
N THR A 3 -11.47 -19.40 23.71
CA THR A 3 -12.26 -18.42 22.98
C THR A 3 -11.84 -18.38 21.51
N SER A 4 -12.78 -18.72 20.62
CA SER A 4 -12.62 -18.57 19.16
C SER A 4 -12.20 -17.13 18.86
N LYS A 5 -10.93 -16.95 18.47
CA LYS A 5 -10.44 -15.67 17.97
C LYS A 5 -11.29 -15.34 16.74
N LYS A 6 -12.08 -14.26 16.82
CA LYS A 6 -12.83 -13.70 15.67
C LYS A 6 -11.93 -13.79 14.44
N SER A 7 -12.39 -14.52 13.41
CA SER A 7 -11.71 -14.60 12.13
C SER A 7 -11.49 -13.17 11.66
N LYS A 8 -10.21 -12.74 11.57
CA LYS A 8 -9.90 -11.47 10.95
C LYS A 8 -10.48 -11.53 9.54
N ASP A 9 -11.38 -10.62 9.22
CA ASP A 9 -11.93 -10.47 7.87
C ASP A 9 -10.75 -10.53 6.89
N ILE A 10 -10.85 -11.41 5.91
CA ILE A 10 -9.74 -11.76 5.03
C ILE A 10 -9.42 -10.54 4.16
N ILE A 11 -8.54 -9.69 4.68
CA ILE A 11 -7.73 -8.74 3.91
C ILE A 11 -6.91 -9.61 2.96
N PHE A 12 -6.83 -9.20 1.70
CA PHE A 12 -6.12 -9.96 0.67
C PHE A 12 -4.73 -10.40 1.19
N PRO A 13 -4.41 -11.71 1.21
CA PRO A 13 -3.20 -12.19 1.84
C PRO A 13 -1.97 -11.68 1.10
N ARG A 14 -1.13 -10.90 1.78
CA ARG A 14 0.18 -10.52 1.27
C ARG A 14 1.19 -11.57 1.67
N TRP A 15 1.83 -12.21 0.70
CA TRP A 15 2.95 -13.13 0.91
C TRP A 15 4.27 -12.43 0.62
N ASN A 16 5.28 -12.70 1.45
CA ASN A 16 6.64 -12.29 1.15
C ASN A 16 7.26 -13.31 0.18
N ILE A 17 7.30 -12.96 -1.11
CA ILE A 17 7.82 -13.84 -2.19
C ILE A 17 9.27 -14.27 -1.90
N LYS A 18 10.08 -13.42 -1.25
CA LYS A 18 11.47 -13.76 -0.88
C LYS A 18 11.58 -14.83 0.20
N SER A 19 10.48 -15.12 0.90
CA SER A 19 10.43 -16.17 1.93
C SER A 19 9.84 -17.48 1.43
N HIS A 20 9.72 -17.64 0.11
CA HIS A 20 9.19 -18.85 -0.49
C HIS A 20 10.09 -20.05 -0.17
N ASN A 21 9.47 -21.08 0.41
CA ASN A 21 10.07 -22.38 0.63
C ASN A 21 9.42 -23.38 -0.34
N GLU A 22 10.23 -23.85 -1.29
CA GLU A 22 9.79 -24.75 -2.36
C GLU A 22 9.33 -26.10 -1.81
N ASP A 23 10.10 -26.70 -0.91
CA ASP A 23 9.77 -28.00 -0.30
C ASP A 23 8.43 -27.98 0.43
N LEU A 24 8.18 -26.92 1.20
CA LEU A 24 6.89 -26.72 1.88
C LEU A 24 5.74 -26.49 0.90
N CYS A 25 6.00 -25.83 -0.23
CA CYS A 25 5.01 -25.63 -1.29
C CYS A 25 4.61 -26.96 -1.92
N VAL A 26 5.61 -27.79 -2.27
CA VAL A 26 5.41 -29.11 -2.84
C VAL A 26 4.67 -30.02 -1.86
N ALA A 27 5.12 -30.08 -0.60
CA ALA A 27 4.47 -30.88 0.44
C ALA A 27 3.01 -30.45 0.68
N ALA A 28 2.75 -29.13 0.74
CA ALA A 28 1.40 -28.60 0.92
C ALA A 28 0.49 -28.87 -0.29
N SER A 29 1.02 -28.79 -1.51
CA SER A 29 0.25 -29.06 -2.73
C SER A 29 -0.13 -30.53 -2.85
N ILE A 30 0.79 -31.44 -2.52
CA ILE A 30 0.53 -32.88 -2.43
C ILE A 30 -0.57 -33.11 -1.38
N ALA A 31 -0.38 -32.62 -0.14
CA ALA A 31 -1.37 -32.78 0.94
C ALA A 31 -2.77 -32.25 0.57
N ASP A 32 -2.86 -31.11 -0.14
CA ASP A 32 -4.13 -30.56 -0.60
C ASP A 32 -4.76 -31.41 -1.71
N ALA A 33 -3.95 -31.99 -2.61
CA ALA A 33 -4.43 -32.92 -3.63
C ALA A 33 -5.03 -34.20 -3.02
N TRP A 34 -4.43 -34.74 -1.95
CA TRP A 34 -4.99 -35.87 -1.20
C TRP A 34 -6.32 -35.53 -0.52
N ARG A 35 -6.47 -34.28 -0.05
CA ARG A 35 -7.69 -33.81 0.61
C ARG A 35 -8.87 -33.66 -0.36
N ARG A 36 -8.58 -33.45 -1.65
CA ARG A 36 -9.60 -33.32 -2.70
C ARG A 36 -10.10 -34.70 -3.12
N SER A 37 -11.02 -35.26 -2.34
CA SER A 37 -11.89 -36.33 -2.83
C SER A 37 -12.57 -35.84 -4.10
N ARG A 38 -12.46 -36.61 -5.19
CA ARG A 38 -13.01 -36.31 -6.52
C ARG A 38 -14.55 -36.32 -6.46
N THR A 39 -15.16 -35.26 -5.92
CA THR A 39 -16.61 -35.15 -5.81
C THR A 39 -17.21 -34.84 -7.17
N GLN A 40 -18.16 -35.68 -7.58
CA GLN A 40 -18.92 -35.49 -8.81
C GLN A 40 -19.84 -34.26 -8.69
N SER A 41 -20.04 -33.58 -9.82
CA SER A 41 -21.03 -32.52 -10.06
C SER A 41 -21.09 -31.37 -9.04
N THR A 42 -19.98 -30.66 -8.86
CA THR A 42 -20.02 -29.31 -8.27
C THR A 42 -20.13 -28.25 -9.38
N PRO A 43 -20.95 -27.19 -9.20
CA PRO A 43 -21.05 -26.11 -10.17
C PRO A 43 -19.71 -25.38 -10.31
N PHE A 44 -19.40 -24.91 -11.52
CA PHE A 44 -18.09 -24.37 -11.91
C PHE A 44 -17.54 -23.30 -10.95
N TYR A 45 -18.38 -22.36 -10.50
CA TYR A 45 -17.96 -21.30 -9.57
C TYR A 45 -17.49 -21.82 -8.21
N LYS A 46 -18.05 -22.94 -7.71
CA LYS A 46 -17.58 -23.57 -6.46
C LYS A 46 -16.20 -24.18 -6.66
N LYS A 47 -15.96 -24.83 -7.80
CA LYS A 47 -14.64 -25.36 -8.16
C LYS A 47 -13.56 -24.27 -8.17
N ILE A 48 -13.85 -23.12 -8.80
CA ILE A 48 -12.92 -21.97 -8.79
C ILE A 48 -12.63 -21.51 -7.36
N ARG A 49 -13.67 -21.37 -6.54
CA ARG A 49 -13.52 -20.94 -5.14
C ARG A 49 -12.66 -21.92 -4.33
N ASP A 50 -12.86 -23.21 -4.54
CA ASP A 50 -12.10 -24.26 -3.85
C ASP A 50 -10.64 -24.30 -4.33
N ILE A 51 -10.40 -24.05 -5.62
CA ILE A 51 -9.06 -23.84 -6.18
C ILE A 51 -8.35 -22.66 -5.53
N ASN A 52 -9.02 -21.51 -5.49
CA ASN A 52 -8.45 -20.31 -4.88
C ASN A 52 -8.15 -20.50 -3.39
N LYS A 53 -9.05 -21.17 -2.64
CA LYS A 53 -8.82 -21.50 -1.23
C LYS A 53 -7.59 -22.39 -1.03
N SER A 54 -7.44 -23.42 -1.85
CA SER A 54 -6.27 -24.30 -1.81
C SER A 54 -4.98 -23.56 -2.13
N LEU A 55 -4.97 -22.73 -3.19
CA LEU A 55 -3.81 -21.92 -3.55
C LEU A 55 -3.43 -20.97 -2.41
N VAL A 56 -4.40 -20.30 -1.79
CA VAL A 56 -4.17 -19.45 -0.62
C VAL A 56 -3.57 -20.25 0.54
N ASN A 57 -4.06 -21.46 0.80
CA ASN A 57 -3.56 -22.31 1.87
C ASN A 57 -2.12 -22.78 1.62
N ILE A 58 -1.83 -23.24 0.39
CA ILE A 58 -0.49 -23.65 -0.03
C ILE A 58 0.49 -22.47 0.12
N CYS A 59 0.11 -21.29 -0.36
CA CYS A 59 0.91 -20.07 -0.23
C CYS A 59 1.11 -19.64 1.23
N ASN A 60 0.11 -19.82 2.11
CA ASN A 60 0.25 -19.52 3.53
C ASN A 60 1.23 -20.47 4.25
N ILE A 61 1.38 -21.69 3.76
CA ILE A 61 2.32 -22.68 4.30
C ILE A 61 3.73 -22.45 3.74
N SER A 62 3.85 -22.17 2.44
CA SER A 62 5.13 -22.02 1.76
C SER A 62 5.77 -20.65 1.92
N MET A 63 5.00 -19.62 2.26
CA MET A 63 5.49 -18.25 2.39
C MET A 63 5.04 -17.62 3.70
N ARG A 64 5.92 -16.81 4.29
CA ARG A 64 5.52 -15.97 5.43
C ARG A 64 4.56 -14.89 4.94
N SER A 65 3.52 -14.64 5.73
CA SER A 65 2.69 -13.45 5.53
C SER A 65 3.56 -12.20 5.65
N SER A 66 3.51 -11.36 4.63
CA SER A 66 4.08 -10.01 4.65
C SER A 66 3.21 -9.15 5.57
N THR A 67 3.34 -9.36 6.88
CA THR A 67 2.82 -8.40 7.85
C THR A 67 3.50 -7.07 7.59
N SER A 68 2.71 -6.01 7.50
CA SER A 68 3.21 -4.64 7.64
C SER A 68 3.94 -4.56 8.98
N ILE A 69 5.25 -4.81 8.97
CA ILE A 69 6.11 -4.51 10.10
C ILE A 69 6.11 -2.98 10.11
N SER A 70 5.38 -2.41 11.07
CA SER A 70 5.21 -0.97 11.29
C SER A 70 6.51 -0.26 11.71
N ARG A 71 7.67 -0.81 11.36
CA ARG A 71 8.94 -0.08 11.40
C ARG A 71 8.98 0.78 10.16
N LEU A 72 8.15 1.83 10.17
CA LEU A 72 8.43 3.01 9.35
C LEU A 72 9.92 3.31 9.53
N PRO A 73 10.68 3.54 8.44
CA PRO A 73 12.08 3.88 8.58
C PRO A 73 12.19 5.05 9.56
N PRO A 74 13.19 5.06 10.46
CA PRO A 74 13.38 6.17 11.38
C PRO A 74 13.38 7.45 10.53
N GLN A 75 12.42 8.33 10.80
CA GLN A 75 12.27 9.53 10.00
C GLN A 75 13.58 10.31 10.10
N ALA A 76 14.16 10.71 8.97
CA ALA A 76 15.52 11.24 8.94
C ALA A 76 15.72 12.50 9.80
N TRP A 77 14.64 13.25 10.08
CA TRP A 77 14.65 14.39 10.99
C TRP A 77 14.54 14.02 12.49
N TRP A 78 14.38 12.75 12.85
CA TRP A 78 14.21 12.32 14.22
C TRP A 78 15.56 12.19 14.94
N SER A 79 15.75 12.95 16.02
CA SER A 79 16.97 12.94 16.83
C SER A 79 16.73 12.46 18.27
N THR A 80 17.82 12.08 18.95
CA THR A 80 17.82 11.76 20.39
C THR A 80 17.38 12.96 21.24
N GLU A 81 17.72 14.18 20.81
CA GLU A 81 17.28 15.44 21.41
C GLU A 81 15.76 15.60 21.35
N ILE A 82 15.14 15.41 20.17
CA ILE A 82 13.68 15.48 20.02
C ILE A 82 13.00 14.40 20.86
N LYS A 83 13.58 13.20 20.94
CA LYS A 83 13.09 12.13 21.82
C LYS A 83 13.09 12.58 23.29
N ALA A 84 14.19 13.17 23.77
CA ALA A 84 14.29 13.69 25.14
C ALA A 84 13.26 14.80 25.41
N LEU A 85 13.12 15.77 24.50
CA LEU A 85 12.12 16.84 24.59
C LEU A 85 10.68 16.32 24.60
N ARG A 86 10.38 15.26 23.83
CA ARG A 86 9.05 14.61 23.86
C ARG A 86 8.77 13.97 25.21
N VAL A 87 9.75 13.26 25.78
CA VAL A 87 9.61 12.63 27.10
C VAL A 87 9.39 13.70 28.18
N GLN A 88 10.18 14.77 28.17
CA GLN A 88 10.02 15.91 29.08
C GLN A 88 8.65 16.58 28.93
N CYS A 89 8.23 16.88 27.70
CA CYS A 89 6.92 17.46 27.41
C CYS A 89 5.78 16.60 27.95
N GLN A 90 5.86 15.27 27.73
CA GLN A 90 4.86 14.32 28.24
C GLN A 90 4.85 14.24 29.76
N LYS A 91 6.03 14.32 30.41
CA LYS A 91 6.15 14.37 31.88
C LYS A 91 5.49 15.63 32.43
N SER A 92 5.82 16.80 31.90
CA SER A 92 5.25 18.08 32.35
C SER A 92 3.74 18.17 32.10
N ARG A 93 3.25 17.64 30.96
CA ARG A 93 1.81 17.52 30.70
C ARG A 93 1.10 16.68 31.77
N ARG A 94 1.67 15.52 32.14
CA ARG A 94 1.10 14.64 33.17
C ARG A 94 1.09 15.31 34.54
N ILE A 95 2.15 16.05 34.89
CA ILE A 95 2.23 16.82 36.14
C ILE A 95 1.11 17.87 36.19
N TRP A 96 1.02 18.71 35.16
CA TRP A 96 -0.03 19.73 35.06
C TRP A 96 -1.45 19.12 35.13
N GLN A 97 -1.72 18.03 34.39
CA GLN A 97 -3.03 17.36 34.44
C GLN A 97 -3.36 16.79 35.83
N ARG A 98 -2.37 16.23 36.54
CA ARG A 98 -2.55 15.74 37.92
C ARG A 98 -2.82 16.89 38.89
N LEU A 99 -2.08 17.99 38.77
CA LEU A 99 -2.28 19.19 39.60
C LEU A 99 -3.65 19.81 39.35
N LYS A 100 -4.08 19.89 38.09
CA LYS A 100 -5.44 20.33 37.72
C LYS A 100 -6.51 19.44 38.38
N LYS A 101 -6.33 18.12 38.39
CA LYS A 101 -7.26 17.20 39.09
C LYS A 101 -7.27 17.41 40.62
N LYS A 102 -6.13 17.76 41.22
CA LYS A 102 -6.03 18.06 42.65
C LYS A 102 -6.66 19.40 43.02
N LEU A 103 -6.59 20.40 42.13
CA LEU A 103 -7.25 21.70 42.30
C LEU A 103 -8.76 21.56 42.43
N TYR A 104 -9.41 20.74 41.57
CA TYR A 104 -10.85 20.45 41.69
C TYR A 104 -11.26 19.81 43.03
N ARG A 105 -10.30 19.24 43.77
CA ARG A 105 -10.51 18.63 45.08
C ARG A 105 -10.02 19.53 46.23
N ASN A 106 -9.71 20.80 45.95
CA ASN A 106 -9.15 21.78 46.89
C ASN A 106 -7.88 21.31 47.62
N ARG A 107 -7.06 20.46 46.98
CA ARG A 107 -5.84 19.88 47.58
C ARG A 107 -4.54 20.62 47.23
N VAL A 108 -4.60 21.60 46.33
CA VAL A 108 -3.46 22.35 45.80
C VAL A 108 -3.92 23.77 45.49
N THR A 109 -3.04 24.75 45.70
CA THR A 109 -3.34 26.15 45.40
C THR A 109 -3.35 26.44 43.89
N PRO A 110 -4.17 27.41 43.42
CA PRO A 110 -4.22 27.79 42.02
C PRO A 110 -2.86 28.19 41.42
N GLU A 111 -1.97 28.85 42.19
CA GLU A 111 -0.67 29.33 41.71
C GLU A 111 0.23 28.19 41.23
N VAL A 112 0.24 27.06 41.95
CA VAL A 112 1.04 25.88 41.60
C VAL A 112 0.57 25.29 40.27
N VAL A 113 -0.74 25.30 40.02
CA VAL A 113 -1.30 24.83 38.74
C VAL A 113 -0.88 25.75 37.61
N ILE A 114 -0.99 27.07 37.80
CA ILE A 114 -0.61 28.08 36.81
C ILE A 114 0.88 27.99 36.48
N SER A 115 1.75 27.81 37.48
CA SER A 115 3.19 27.62 37.26
C SER A 115 3.46 26.36 36.43
N SER A 116 2.88 25.23 36.82
CA SER A 116 3.05 23.97 36.08
C SER A 116 2.52 24.02 34.63
N GLU A 117 1.50 24.85 34.39
CA GLU A 117 0.99 25.11 33.06
C GLU A 117 2.00 25.90 32.21
N LYS A 118 2.58 26.97 32.78
CA LYS A 118 3.64 27.76 32.12
C LYS A 118 4.82 26.86 31.73
N ASP A 119 5.26 25.99 32.63
CA ASP A 119 6.36 25.04 32.37
C ASP A 119 6.04 24.09 31.22
N TYR A 120 4.85 23.48 31.22
CA TYR A 120 4.40 22.63 30.12
C TYR A 120 4.33 23.40 28.79
N ARG A 121 3.76 24.61 28.79
CA ARG A 121 3.68 25.46 27.59
C ARG A 121 5.07 25.79 27.05
N ASN A 122 6.02 26.11 27.92
CA ASN A 122 7.41 26.41 27.54
C ASN A 122 8.11 25.19 26.92
N ILE A 123 8.01 24.01 27.56
CA ILE A 123 8.62 22.78 27.03
C ILE A 123 7.95 22.37 25.71
N LYS A 124 6.63 22.55 25.58
CA LYS A 124 5.91 22.30 24.32
C LYS A 124 6.38 23.22 23.20
N LYS A 125 6.63 24.51 23.49
CA LYS A 125 7.21 25.46 22.53
C LYS A 125 8.60 25.00 22.09
N LYS A 126 9.49 24.66 23.03
CA LYS A 126 10.83 24.13 22.73
C LYS A 126 10.77 22.89 21.83
N LEU A 127 9.90 21.94 22.15
CA LEU A 127 9.70 20.73 21.33
C LEU A 127 9.23 21.07 19.91
N LYS A 128 8.26 21.98 19.76
CA LYS A 128 7.78 22.41 18.43
C LYS A 128 8.89 23.03 17.60
N LEU A 129 9.68 23.93 18.19
CA LEU A 129 10.81 24.58 17.54
C LEU A 129 11.86 23.55 17.11
N ALA A 130 12.24 22.62 17.99
CA ALA A 130 13.20 21.57 17.68
C ALA A 130 12.73 20.68 16.52
N ILE A 131 11.45 20.28 16.51
CA ILE A 131 10.87 19.50 15.40
C ILE A 131 10.89 20.32 14.09
N ASN A 132 10.51 21.59 14.15
CA ASN A 132 10.48 22.44 12.97
C ASN A 132 11.88 22.62 12.38
N ASN A 133 12.87 22.90 13.23
CA ASN A 133 14.26 23.05 12.83
C ASN A 133 14.82 21.76 12.24
N ALA A 134 14.53 20.60 12.84
CA ALA A 134 15.00 19.32 12.31
C ALA A 134 14.36 18.98 10.95
N LYS A 135 13.06 19.26 10.79
CA LYS A 135 12.38 19.11 9.49
C LYS A 135 12.96 20.04 8.44
N ASN A 136 13.19 21.31 8.78
CA ASN A 136 13.78 22.28 7.88
C ASN A 136 15.19 21.88 7.47
N LYS A 137 16.03 21.44 8.41
CA LYS A 137 17.37 20.91 8.11
C LYS A 137 17.30 19.72 7.18
N GLN A 138 16.42 18.75 7.46
CA GLN A 138 16.23 17.60 6.59
C GLN A 138 15.75 18.01 5.19
N TRP A 139 14.85 19.00 5.10
CA TRP A 139 14.39 19.53 3.83
C TRP A 139 15.52 20.17 3.03
N GLN A 140 16.39 20.96 3.66
CA GLN A 140 17.57 21.54 3.01
C GLN A 140 18.55 20.48 2.52
N ILE A 141 18.80 19.43 3.31
CA ILE A 141 19.64 18.28 2.87
C ILE A 141 19.04 17.63 1.62
N ILE A 142 17.72 17.45 1.60
CA ILE A 142 17.04 16.87 0.44
C ILE A 142 17.17 17.78 -0.78
N LEU A 143 16.96 19.10 -0.63
CA LEU A 143 17.09 20.06 -1.72
C LEU A 143 18.51 20.07 -2.31
N ASN A 144 19.54 20.06 -1.46
CA ASN A 144 20.93 20.08 -1.90
C ASN A 144 21.34 18.78 -2.62
N GLY A 145 20.69 17.66 -2.33
CA GLY A 145 20.95 16.36 -2.98
C GLY A 145 20.00 16.06 -4.14
N ILE A 146 19.23 17.04 -4.64
CA ILE A 146 18.32 16.83 -5.79
C ILE A 146 19.10 16.47 -7.05
N ASP A 147 20.22 17.15 -7.29
CA ASP A 147 20.99 16.99 -8.53
C ASP A 147 21.73 15.64 -8.57
N ASP A 148 22.08 15.08 -7.40
CA ASP A 148 22.74 13.78 -7.27
C ASP A 148 21.80 12.60 -7.52
N ASP A 149 20.52 12.71 -7.13
CA ASP A 149 19.49 11.67 -7.34
C ASP A 149 18.17 12.28 -7.86
N PRO A 150 18.11 12.64 -9.16
CA PRO A 150 16.94 13.28 -9.75
C PRO A 150 15.70 12.37 -9.76
N TRP A 151 15.87 11.05 -9.68
CA TRP A 151 14.78 10.06 -9.66
C TRP A 151 14.48 9.53 -8.25
N GLY A 152 15.04 10.18 -7.24
CA GLY A 152 14.99 9.78 -5.84
C GLY A 152 13.66 10.03 -5.15
N ARG A 153 13.73 10.33 -3.84
CA ARG A 153 12.55 10.65 -3.02
C ARG A 153 11.80 11.91 -3.46
N PRO A 154 12.46 13.03 -3.83
CA PRO A 154 11.77 14.24 -4.28
C PRO A 154 10.85 13.98 -5.48
N TYR A 155 11.37 13.28 -6.50
CA TYR A 155 10.59 12.88 -7.68
C TYR A 155 9.41 11.98 -7.31
N LYS A 156 9.62 10.98 -6.45
CA LYS A 156 8.55 10.07 -5.99
C LYS A 156 7.47 10.80 -5.20
N TRP A 157 7.82 11.82 -4.42
CA TRP A 157 6.85 12.67 -3.72
C TRP A 157 6.03 13.52 -4.69
N ALA A 158 6.70 14.22 -5.62
CA ALA A 158 6.03 15.05 -6.62
C ALA A 158 5.07 14.23 -7.51
N THR A 159 5.49 13.02 -7.89
CA THR A 159 4.69 12.12 -8.73
C THR A 159 3.72 11.23 -7.96
N LYS A 160 3.65 11.35 -6.62
CA LYS A 160 2.86 10.47 -5.74
C LYS A 160 3.18 8.97 -5.90
N LYS A 161 4.33 8.63 -6.47
CA LYS A 161 4.83 7.25 -6.66
C LYS A 161 5.54 6.70 -5.42
N ASP A 162 5.56 7.45 -4.32
CA ASP A 162 6.13 6.96 -3.08
C ASP A 162 5.29 5.77 -2.57
N LYS A 163 5.96 4.62 -2.40
CA LYS A 163 5.36 3.32 -2.03
C LYS A 163 4.76 3.32 -0.62
N PHE A 164 4.89 4.44 0.10
CA PHE A 164 4.24 4.71 1.38
C PHE A 164 2.80 5.21 1.23
N SER A 165 2.34 5.56 0.03
CA SER A 165 0.90 5.69 -0.22
C SER A 165 0.28 4.29 -0.11
N GLY A 166 -0.72 4.17 0.77
CA GLY A 166 -1.18 2.88 1.29
C GLY A 166 -1.56 1.87 0.21
N THR A 167 -1.54 0.60 0.62
CA THR A 167 -2.22 -0.51 -0.05
C THR A 167 -3.52 -0.05 -0.72
N PRO A 168 -3.78 -0.38 -2.01
CA PRO A 168 -4.98 0.07 -2.70
C PRO A 168 -6.24 -0.27 -1.90
N LEU A 169 -7.26 0.59 -1.97
CA LEU A 169 -8.48 0.45 -1.18
C LEU A 169 -9.12 -0.94 -1.34
N THR A 170 -9.06 -1.49 -2.55
CA THR A 170 -9.57 -2.82 -2.90
C THR A 170 -8.95 -3.95 -2.09
N GLU A 171 -7.69 -3.82 -1.66
CA GLU A 171 -7.02 -4.82 -0.83
C GLU A 171 -7.47 -4.79 0.64
N HIS A 172 -8.04 -3.66 1.11
CA HIS A 172 -8.57 -3.52 2.48
C HIS A 172 -10.05 -3.90 2.60
N ILE A 173 -10.75 -4.01 1.46
CA ILE A 173 -12.16 -4.38 1.43
C ILE A 173 -12.27 -5.90 1.57
N ASN A 174 -13.22 -6.37 2.40
CA ASN A 174 -13.55 -7.79 2.51
C ASN A 174 -13.89 -8.35 1.11
N SER A 175 -13.29 -9.48 0.74
CA SER A 175 -13.49 -10.14 -0.55
C SER A 175 -14.96 -10.31 -0.95
N ASP A 176 -15.86 -10.64 -0.01
CA ASP A 176 -17.28 -10.82 -0.29
C ASP A 176 -17.98 -9.49 -0.59
N LEU A 177 -17.56 -8.42 0.11
CA LEU A 177 -18.06 -7.07 -0.10
C LEU A 177 -17.54 -6.50 -1.42
N LEU A 178 -16.26 -6.74 -1.73
CA LEU A 178 -15.65 -6.35 -3.00
C LEU A 178 -16.37 -7.03 -4.17
N GLN A 179 -16.64 -8.33 -4.06
CA GLN A 179 -17.35 -9.07 -5.11
C GLN A 179 -18.75 -8.50 -5.35
N ARG A 180 -19.51 -8.20 -4.28
CA ARG A 180 -20.83 -7.53 -4.40
C ARG A 180 -20.74 -6.14 -5.03
N ILE A 181 -19.73 -5.35 -4.70
CA ILE A 181 -19.51 -4.04 -5.32
C ILE A 181 -19.23 -4.21 -6.81
N LEU A 182 -18.35 -5.15 -7.17
CA LEU A 182 -18.00 -5.42 -8.56
C LEU A 182 -19.20 -5.93 -9.36
N ASP A 183 -20.00 -6.84 -8.80
CA ASP A 183 -21.21 -7.36 -9.45
C ASP A 183 -22.25 -6.25 -9.71
N ASN A 184 -22.32 -5.24 -8.82
CA ASN A 184 -23.20 -4.07 -8.99
C ASN A 184 -22.65 -3.04 -9.98
N LEU A 185 -21.33 -2.79 -9.97
CA LEU A 185 -20.68 -1.81 -10.87
C LEU A 185 -20.51 -2.34 -12.29
N PHE A 186 -20.28 -3.65 -12.42
CA PHE A 186 -20.03 -4.36 -13.67
C PHE A 186 -21.00 -5.54 -13.78
N PRO A 187 -22.31 -5.29 -13.96
CA PRO A 187 -23.27 -6.37 -14.14
C PRO A 187 -22.88 -7.18 -15.37
N PHE A 188 -22.81 -8.50 -15.26
CA PHE A 188 -22.54 -9.35 -16.41
C PHE A 188 -23.74 -9.27 -17.37
N PRO A 189 -23.60 -8.64 -18.56
CA PRO A 189 -24.61 -8.83 -19.58
C PRO A 189 -24.69 -10.34 -19.90
N PRO A 190 -25.85 -10.87 -20.31
CA PRO A 190 -25.92 -12.23 -20.80
C PRO A 190 -24.83 -12.40 -21.84
N ILE A 191 -24.06 -13.49 -21.75
CA ILE A 191 -22.97 -13.79 -22.68
C ILE A 191 -23.58 -13.82 -24.08
N GLN A 192 -23.55 -12.68 -24.76
CA GLN A 192 -23.74 -12.64 -26.18
C GLN A 192 -22.52 -13.39 -26.68
N LYS A 193 -22.75 -14.60 -27.16
CA LYS A 193 -21.80 -15.24 -28.07
C LYS A 193 -21.72 -14.27 -29.24
N LEU A 194 -20.85 -13.27 -29.14
CA LEU A 194 -20.41 -12.52 -30.29
C LEU A 194 -19.94 -13.61 -31.22
N LYS A 195 -20.72 -13.85 -32.27
CA LYS A 195 -20.22 -14.58 -33.42
C LYS A 195 -19.08 -13.68 -33.87
N ILE A 196 -17.87 -13.97 -33.39
CA ILE A 196 -16.66 -13.51 -34.03
C ILE A 196 -16.87 -14.04 -35.45
N GLY A 197 -17.30 -13.14 -36.33
CA GLY A 197 -17.40 -13.46 -37.74
C GLY A 197 -16.06 -14.07 -38.11
N THR A 198 -16.08 -15.15 -38.87
CA THR A 198 -14.85 -15.66 -39.48
C THR A 198 -14.20 -14.47 -40.19
N PHE A 199 -13.09 -13.97 -39.64
CA PHE A 199 -12.36 -12.88 -40.26
C PHE A 199 -11.70 -13.48 -41.49
N GLY A 200 -12.33 -13.27 -42.64
CA GLY A 200 -11.73 -13.53 -43.94
C GLY A 200 -10.91 -12.31 -44.31
N TRP A 201 -9.62 -12.50 -44.57
CA TRP A 201 -8.82 -11.47 -45.23
C TRP A 201 -9.47 -11.11 -46.57
N SER A 202 -9.72 -9.83 -46.82
CA SER A 202 -10.14 -9.34 -48.13
C SER A 202 -8.91 -8.78 -48.85
N ASP A 203 -8.74 -9.12 -50.12
CA ASP A 203 -7.65 -8.56 -50.94
C ASP A 203 -7.79 -7.04 -51.11
N GLU A 204 -8.98 -6.46 -50.87
CA GLU A 204 -9.22 -5.02 -50.81
C GLU A 204 -8.47 -4.32 -49.66
N TRP A 205 -8.04 -5.08 -48.63
CA TRP A 205 -7.22 -4.57 -47.52
C TRP A 205 -5.72 -4.77 -47.74
N SER A 206 -5.34 -5.32 -48.90
CA SER A 206 -3.94 -5.43 -49.27
C SER A 206 -3.37 -4.03 -49.43
N VAL A 207 -2.25 -3.79 -48.77
CA VAL A 207 -1.52 -2.53 -48.88
C VAL A 207 -1.08 -2.36 -50.33
N THR A 208 -1.52 -1.28 -50.97
CA THR A 208 -1.16 -0.97 -52.35
C THR A 208 0.15 -0.17 -52.42
N ASP A 209 0.90 -0.31 -53.51
CA ASP A 209 2.17 0.42 -53.69
C ASP A 209 1.99 1.94 -53.58
N ARG A 210 0.85 2.46 -54.05
CA ARG A 210 0.50 3.88 -53.97
C ARG A 210 0.26 4.37 -52.54
N GLU A 211 -0.30 3.53 -51.68
CA GLU A 211 -0.49 3.84 -50.26
C GLU A 211 0.85 3.89 -49.53
N VAL A 212 1.77 2.98 -49.85
CA VAL A 212 3.14 2.99 -49.32
C VAL A 212 3.87 4.27 -49.74
N GLU A 213 3.82 4.64 -51.02
CA GLU A 213 4.44 5.88 -51.51
C GLU A 213 3.87 7.12 -50.82
N SER A 214 2.55 7.16 -50.60
CA SER A 214 1.88 8.26 -49.92
C SER A 214 2.24 8.33 -48.44
N ALA A 215 2.36 7.18 -47.77
CA ALA A 215 2.79 7.07 -46.39
C ALA A 215 4.25 7.53 -46.22
N VAL A 216 5.15 7.11 -47.12
CA VAL A 216 6.56 7.55 -47.13
C VAL A 216 6.64 9.06 -47.36
N LYS A 217 5.90 9.63 -48.31
CA LYS A 217 5.84 11.09 -48.52
C LYS A 217 5.36 11.84 -47.28
N ASN A 218 4.34 11.33 -46.60
CA ASN A 218 3.84 11.94 -45.36
C ASN A 218 4.79 11.77 -44.17
N MET A 219 5.52 10.65 -44.11
CA MET A 219 6.57 10.42 -43.12
C MET A 219 7.74 11.39 -43.33
N MET A 220 8.21 11.57 -44.56
CA MET A 220 9.30 12.49 -44.89
C MET A 220 8.93 13.97 -44.69
N LYS A 221 7.65 14.34 -44.78
CA LYS A 221 7.16 15.68 -44.42
C LYS A 221 7.24 15.96 -42.92
N LYS A 222 7.08 14.92 -42.10
CA LYS A 222 7.24 15.04 -40.65
C LYS A 222 8.72 14.86 -40.35
N ASN A 223 9.43 15.93 -40.03
CA ASN A 223 10.79 15.89 -39.47
C ASN A 223 10.81 15.29 -38.05
N SER A 224 10.20 14.13 -37.88
CA SER A 224 10.21 13.35 -36.65
C SER A 224 11.62 12.85 -36.44
N ALA A 225 12.11 12.96 -35.20
CA ALA A 225 13.42 12.46 -34.83
C ALA A 225 13.56 10.94 -35.13
N PRO A 226 14.75 10.46 -35.50
CA PRO A 226 15.02 9.03 -35.69
C PRO A 226 14.63 8.23 -34.43
N GLY A 227 14.12 7.00 -34.64
CA GLY A 227 13.78 6.09 -33.55
C GLY A 227 15.02 5.49 -32.87
N LEU A 228 14.82 4.59 -31.91
CA LEU A 228 15.89 3.91 -31.14
C LEU A 228 16.90 3.10 -31.98
N SER A 229 16.59 2.83 -33.25
CA SER A 229 17.46 2.15 -34.21
C SER A 229 18.12 3.10 -35.21
N GLY A 230 17.97 4.41 -35.03
CA GLY A 230 18.56 5.49 -35.84
C GLY A 230 19.76 6.12 -35.15
#